data_AF-A0A8J6SJH7-F1
#
_entry.id   AF-A0A8J6SJH7-F1
#
_cell.length_a   1.000
_cell.length_b   1.000
_cell.length_c   1.000
_cell.angle_alpha   90.00
_cell.angle_beta   90.00
_cell.angle_gamma   90.00
#
_symmetry.space_group_name_H-M   'P 1'
#
loop_
_entity.id
_entity.type
_entity.pdbx_description
1 polymer ?
#
loop_
_entity_poly.entity_id
_entity_poly.type
_entity_poly.pdbx_seq_one_letter_code
_entity_poly.pdbx_strand_id
1 'polypeptide(L)'
;MKKLPFKITPKQNTKLVGDEASGVLEIPVLGGLKVGEQIAVDEAIRSLPNTFAEASRLAVKVDAEQELGDLLFAFDIVATPSWEEYQKEEIEILQSEGKLSPKEAQKRQSELEAKAKIFRQCRIRYAPDILALNANSEQAGRAKQLAAVSAILAHRVDDSWTTEDSKDLSDALFQKIWEFAQDEMTGEAEPEKPTAETVGKQLEEKSENPSTGESSTGESSTTGQEIPALAV
;
A
#
# COMPACT_ATOMS: atom_id res chain seq x y z
N MET A 1 29.36 8.43 -25.61
CA MET A 1 28.47 9.16 -24.68
C MET A 1 29.31 10.17 -23.89
N LYS A 2 28.92 11.46 -23.86
CA LYS A 2 29.62 12.47 -23.04
C LYS A 2 29.30 12.21 -21.56
N LYS A 3 30.32 11.96 -20.73
CA LYS A 3 30.15 11.82 -19.28
C LYS A 3 29.79 13.19 -18.70
N LEU A 4 28.70 13.25 -17.93
CA LEU A 4 28.37 14.43 -17.16
C LEU A 4 29.42 14.62 -16.05
N PRO A 5 29.87 15.86 -15.78
CA PRO A 5 30.92 16.13 -14.79
C PRO A 5 30.34 16.11 -13.38
N PHE A 6 30.01 14.91 -12.88
CA PHE A 6 29.62 14.76 -11.48
C PHE A 6 30.84 14.97 -10.57
N LYS A 7 30.72 15.84 -9.56
CA LYS A 7 31.77 16.04 -8.53
C LYS A 7 32.00 14.77 -7.70
N ILE A 8 30.94 14.01 -7.47
CA ILE A 8 30.95 12.71 -6.80
C ILE A 8 30.03 11.81 -7.62
N THR A 9 30.51 10.64 -8.03
CA THR A 9 29.67 9.65 -8.71
C THR A 9 28.54 9.23 -7.77
N PRO A 10 27.26 9.38 -8.15
CA PRO A 10 26.17 8.91 -7.32
C PRO A 10 26.31 7.40 -7.11
N LYS A 11 26.30 6.97 -5.85
CA LYS A 11 26.26 5.54 -5.49
C LYS A 11 24.81 5.10 -5.53
N GLN A 12 24.54 4.01 -6.22
CA GLN A 12 23.23 3.38 -6.25
C GLN A 12 23.10 2.48 -5.03
N ASN A 13 22.05 2.67 -4.24
CA ASN A 13 21.75 1.79 -3.11
C ASN A 13 21.09 0.51 -3.64
N THR A 14 21.49 -0.63 -3.10
CA THR A 14 20.94 -1.95 -3.43
C THR A 14 20.49 -2.65 -2.15
N LYS A 15 19.50 -3.55 -2.27
CA LYS A 15 18.98 -4.40 -1.20
C LYS A 15 19.03 -5.85 -1.67
N LEU A 16 19.53 -6.74 -0.81
CA LEU A 16 19.48 -8.18 -1.04
C LEU A 16 18.09 -8.69 -0.67
N VAL A 17 17.41 -9.36 -1.59
CA VAL A 17 16.04 -9.86 -1.44
C VAL A 17 16.07 -11.38 -1.63
N GLY A 18 15.58 -12.12 -0.63
CA GLY A 18 15.57 -13.59 -0.61
C GLY A 18 16.53 -14.17 0.43
N ASP A 19 16.77 -15.48 0.36
CA ASP A 19 17.66 -16.22 1.25
C ASP A 19 18.41 -17.33 0.49
N GLU A 20 19.30 -18.07 1.18
CA GLU A 20 20.09 -19.14 0.55
C GLU A 20 19.24 -20.26 -0.05
N ALA A 21 18.04 -20.52 0.49
CA ALA A 21 17.18 -21.62 0.05
C ALA A 21 16.34 -21.24 -1.17
N SER A 22 15.89 -19.99 -1.24
CA SER A 22 15.02 -19.45 -2.28
C SER A 22 15.78 -18.72 -3.39
N GLY A 23 17.05 -18.39 -3.17
CA GLY A 23 17.88 -17.55 -4.02
C GLY A 23 17.92 -16.11 -3.49
N VAL A 24 19.05 -15.42 -3.72
CA VAL A 24 19.25 -14.01 -3.32
C VAL A 24 19.39 -13.15 -4.57
N LEU A 25 18.57 -12.10 -4.67
CA LEU A 25 18.64 -11.09 -5.71
C LEU A 25 19.14 -9.77 -5.14
N GLU A 26 20.06 -9.11 -5.83
CA GLU A 26 20.47 -7.74 -5.53
C GLU A 26 19.62 -6.78 -6.35
N ILE A 27 18.71 -6.05 -5.71
CA ILE A 27 17.77 -5.14 -6.38
C ILE A 27 18.09 -3.68 -5.99
N PRO A 28 18.22 -2.77 -6.97
CA PRO A 28 18.36 -1.35 -6.67
C PRO A 28 17.16 -0.75 -5.93
N VAL A 29 17.44 0.00 -4.86
CA VAL A 29 16.47 0.77 -4.07
C VAL A 29 16.35 2.17 -4.68
N LEU A 30 15.13 2.55 -5.05
CA LEU A 30 14.85 3.86 -5.66
C LEU A 30 13.93 4.72 -4.79
N GLY A 31 13.30 4.14 -3.76
CA GLY A 31 12.34 4.85 -2.91
C GLY A 31 11.04 5.20 -3.66
N GLY A 32 10.72 4.44 -4.70
CA GLY A 32 9.64 4.75 -5.62
C GLY A 32 9.65 3.82 -6.84
N LEU A 33 8.46 3.48 -7.34
CA LEU A 33 8.36 2.81 -8.64
C LEU A 33 8.82 3.74 -9.78
N LYS A 34 9.54 3.18 -10.74
CA LYS A 34 9.78 3.87 -12.02
C LYS A 34 8.46 4.04 -12.76
N VAL A 35 8.41 5.03 -13.65
CA VAL A 35 7.23 5.26 -14.52
C VAL A 35 6.84 4.00 -15.30
N GLY A 36 7.83 3.27 -15.86
CA GLY A 36 7.55 2.01 -16.57
C GLY A 36 6.98 0.92 -15.67
N GLU A 37 7.50 0.82 -14.44
CA GLU A 37 7.01 -0.15 -13.45
C GLU A 37 5.56 0.17 -13.04
N GLN A 38 5.27 1.45 -12.78
CA GLN A 38 3.92 1.91 -12.46
C GLN A 38 2.93 1.66 -13.60
N ILE A 39 3.32 1.97 -14.85
CA ILE A 39 2.48 1.70 -16.03
C ILE A 39 2.16 0.21 -16.14
N ALA A 40 3.15 -0.68 -15.95
CA ALA A 40 2.94 -2.12 -16.03
C ALA A 40 1.96 -2.61 -14.95
N VAL A 41 2.07 -2.09 -13.72
CA VAL A 41 1.13 -2.39 -12.63
C VAL A 41 -0.27 -1.86 -12.96
N ASP A 42 -0.37 -0.60 -13.39
CA ASP A 42 -1.65 0.06 -13.72
C ASP A 42 -2.37 -0.64 -14.88
N GLU A 43 -1.64 -1.05 -15.92
CA GLU A 43 -2.16 -1.82 -17.06
C GLU A 43 -2.77 -3.14 -16.59
N ALA A 44 -2.06 -3.87 -15.71
CA ALA A 44 -2.49 -5.16 -15.20
C ALA A 44 -3.72 -5.06 -14.30
N ILE A 45 -3.84 -3.98 -13.50
CA ILE A 45 -5.01 -3.79 -12.62
C ILE A 45 -6.21 -3.14 -13.32
N ARG A 46 -6.02 -2.50 -14.48
CA ARG A 46 -7.08 -1.76 -15.19
C ARG A 46 -8.30 -2.61 -15.50
N SER A 47 -8.10 -3.88 -15.85
CA SER A 47 -9.18 -4.82 -16.19
C SER A 47 -9.71 -5.61 -14.99
N LEU A 48 -9.12 -5.45 -13.80
CA LEU A 48 -9.53 -6.21 -12.62
C LEU A 48 -10.81 -5.62 -12.02
N PRO A 49 -11.66 -6.47 -11.40
CA PRO A 49 -12.82 -6.00 -10.68
C PRO A 49 -12.44 -4.99 -9.60
N ASN A 50 -13.19 -3.88 -9.52
CA ASN A 50 -13.08 -2.97 -8.38
C ASN A 50 -13.86 -3.57 -7.21
N THR A 51 -13.14 -4.29 -6.35
CA THR A 51 -13.69 -5.04 -5.20
C THR A 51 -14.48 -4.16 -4.24
N PHE A 52 -14.02 -2.92 -4.02
CA PHE A 52 -14.76 -1.95 -3.21
C PHE A 52 -16.11 -1.61 -3.84
N ALA A 53 -16.14 -1.31 -5.14
CA ALA A 53 -17.39 -1.01 -5.85
C ALA A 53 -18.34 -2.22 -5.86
N GLU A 54 -17.84 -3.44 -5.99
CA GLU A 54 -18.64 -4.66 -5.88
C GLU A 54 -19.20 -4.87 -4.47
N ALA A 55 -18.37 -4.69 -3.44
CA ALA A 55 -18.78 -4.74 -2.04
C ALA A 55 -19.88 -3.70 -1.74
N SER A 56 -19.72 -2.46 -2.23
CA SER A 56 -20.72 -1.40 -2.07
C SER A 56 -22.04 -1.75 -2.76
N ARG A 57 -22.01 -2.32 -3.98
CA ARG A 57 -23.23 -2.76 -4.66
C ARG A 57 -23.94 -3.87 -3.88
N LEU A 58 -23.19 -4.84 -3.35
CA LEU A 58 -23.73 -5.89 -2.53
C LEU A 58 -24.32 -5.34 -1.23
N ALA A 59 -23.66 -4.38 -0.58
CA ALA A 59 -24.16 -3.71 0.61
C ALA A 59 -25.49 -2.99 0.35
N VAL A 60 -25.61 -2.26 -0.77
CA VAL A 60 -26.87 -1.61 -1.18
C VAL A 60 -27.99 -2.64 -1.39
N LYS A 61 -27.68 -3.79 -2.00
CA LYS A 61 -28.64 -4.90 -2.16
C LYS A 61 -29.07 -5.45 -0.80
N VAL A 62 -28.13 -5.69 0.12
CA VAL A 62 -28.41 -6.20 1.48
C VAL A 62 -29.30 -5.22 2.24
N ASP A 63 -28.96 -3.93 2.25
CA ASP A 63 -29.74 -2.88 2.93
C ASP A 63 -31.17 -2.82 2.41
N ALA A 64 -31.34 -2.80 1.08
CA ALA A 64 -32.66 -2.73 0.44
C ALA A 64 -33.51 -3.99 0.66
N GLU A 65 -32.94 -5.19 0.51
CA GLU A 65 -33.69 -6.44 0.65
C GLU A 65 -33.98 -6.83 2.11
N GLN A 66 -33.19 -6.36 3.07
CA GLN A 66 -33.37 -6.63 4.50
C GLN A 66 -34.02 -5.45 5.25
N GLU A 67 -34.31 -4.35 4.55
CA GLU A 67 -34.88 -3.12 5.11
C GLU A 67 -34.10 -2.62 6.33
N LEU A 68 -32.76 -2.66 6.27
CA LEU A 68 -31.92 -2.32 7.42
C LEU A 68 -31.97 -0.81 7.73
N GLY A 69 -32.02 0.02 6.67
CA GLY A 69 -31.98 1.48 6.80
C GLY A 69 -30.63 1.99 7.33
N ASP A 70 -29.58 1.18 7.21
CA ASP A 70 -28.23 1.45 7.71
C ASP A 70 -27.21 0.84 6.73
N LEU A 71 -26.88 1.63 5.71
CA LEU A 71 -25.98 1.21 4.64
C LEU A 71 -24.56 0.89 5.14
N LEU A 72 -24.09 1.55 6.20
CA LEU A 72 -22.77 1.26 6.78
C LEU A 72 -22.79 -0.12 7.45
N PHE A 73 -23.84 -0.43 8.22
CA PHE A 73 -24.01 -1.76 8.79
C PHE A 73 -24.18 -2.84 7.70
N ALA A 74 -24.89 -2.54 6.62
CA ALA A 74 -24.98 -3.44 5.46
C ALA A 74 -23.61 -3.67 4.79
N PHE A 75 -22.76 -2.64 4.75
CA PHE A 75 -21.40 -2.77 4.26
C PHE A 75 -20.54 -3.63 5.19
N ASP A 76 -20.65 -3.46 6.51
CA ASP A 76 -19.97 -4.33 7.49
C ASP A 76 -20.40 -5.80 7.36
N ILE A 77 -21.68 -6.06 7.12
CA ILE A 77 -22.19 -7.41 6.82
C ILE A 77 -21.42 -8.06 5.67
N VAL A 78 -21.09 -7.28 4.63
CA VAL A 78 -20.40 -7.77 3.44
C VAL A 78 -18.89 -7.89 3.68
N ALA A 79 -18.26 -6.81 4.15
CA ALA A 79 -16.81 -6.63 4.12
C ALA A 79 -16.09 -7.08 5.40
N THR A 80 -16.78 -7.12 6.55
CA THR A 80 -16.14 -7.25 7.87
C THR A 80 -16.56 -8.55 8.55
N PRO A 81 -15.91 -9.71 8.30
CA PRO A 81 -16.34 -11.00 8.84
C PRO A 81 -16.36 -11.06 10.38
N SER A 82 -15.51 -10.27 11.05
CA SER A 82 -15.33 -10.22 12.49
C SER A 82 -15.90 -8.96 13.15
N TRP A 83 -16.96 -8.38 12.55
CA TRP A 83 -17.60 -7.16 13.05
C TRP A 83 -18.04 -7.29 14.52
N GLU A 84 -18.60 -8.44 14.89
CA GLU A 84 -19.10 -8.70 16.25
C GLU A 84 -17.96 -8.67 17.28
N GLU A 85 -16.81 -9.26 16.96
CA GLU A 85 -15.62 -9.28 17.81
C GLU A 85 -15.08 -7.86 18.03
N TYR A 86 -14.95 -7.07 16.96
CA TYR A 86 -14.48 -5.68 17.07
C TYR A 86 -15.39 -4.82 17.95
N GLN A 87 -16.71 -4.98 17.82
CA GLN A 87 -17.67 -4.23 18.63
C GLN A 87 -17.64 -4.65 20.12
N LYS A 88 -17.39 -5.95 20.40
CA LYS A 88 -17.20 -6.43 21.79
C LYS A 88 -15.93 -5.86 22.41
N GLU A 89 -14.82 -5.91 21.67
CA GLU A 89 -13.53 -5.38 22.11
C GLU A 89 -13.61 -3.87 22.38
N GLU A 90 -14.29 -3.10 21.52
CA GLU A 90 -14.50 -1.66 21.75
C GLU A 90 -15.27 -1.39 23.04
N ILE A 91 -16.34 -2.14 23.33
CA ILE A 91 -17.10 -2.00 24.58
C ILE A 91 -16.20 -2.29 25.79
N GLU A 92 -15.39 -3.35 25.73
CA GLU A 92 -14.46 -3.73 26.81
C GLU A 92 -13.39 -2.66 27.05
N ILE A 93 -12.79 -2.14 25.99
CA ILE A 93 -11.81 -1.05 26.05
C ILE A 93 -12.44 0.17 26.71
N LEU A 94 -13.59 0.64 26.22
CA LEU A 94 -14.26 1.82 26.77
C LEU A 94 -14.66 1.65 28.24
N GLN A 95 -15.06 0.43 28.63
CA GLN A 95 -15.35 0.11 30.02
C GLN A 95 -14.08 0.14 30.90
N SER A 96 -12.97 -0.42 30.41
CA SER A 96 -11.68 -0.43 31.13
C SER A 96 -11.08 0.97 31.30
N GLU A 97 -11.30 1.86 30.33
CA GLU A 97 -10.89 3.26 30.38
C GLU A 97 -11.81 4.13 31.24
N GLY A 98 -12.89 3.57 31.81
CA GLY A 98 -13.88 4.31 32.59
C GLY A 98 -14.72 5.29 31.76
N LYS A 99 -14.66 5.20 30.43
CA LYS A 99 -15.45 6.01 29.48
C LYS A 99 -16.90 5.52 29.34
N LEU A 100 -17.18 4.31 29.81
CA LEU A 100 -18.50 3.69 29.76
C LEU A 100 -18.87 3.13 31.14
N SER A 101 -20.02 3.52 31.69
CA SER A 101 -20.48 2.95 32.96
C SER A 101 -20.89 1.48 32.78
N PRO A 102 -20.85 0.64 33.84
CA PRO A 102 -21.25 -0.76 33.73
C PRO A 102 -22.68 -0.96 33.19
N LYS A 103 -23.61 -0.05 33.53
CA LYS A 103 -24.99 -0.09 33.05
C LYS A 103 -25.09 0.23 31.55
N GLU A 104 -24.31 1.20 31.07
CA GLU A 104 -24.25 1.54 29.65
C GLU A 104 -23.56 0.44 28.83
N ALA A 105 -22.49 -0.17 29.37
CA ALA A 105 -21.82 -1.31 28.77
C ALA A 105 -22.79 -2.48 28.59
N GLN A 106 -23.53 -2.85 29.64
CA GLN A 106 -24.54 -3.90 29.56
C GLN A 106 -25.64 -3.57 28.52
N LYS A 107 -26.10 -2.32 28.47
CA LYS A 107 -27.08 -1.88 27.47
C LYS A 107 -26.53 -2.05 26.05
N ARG A 108 -25.32 -1.53 25.77
CA ARG A 108 -24.67 -1.67 24.45
C ARG A 108 -24.45 -3.13 24.07
N GLN A 109 -24.08 -3.97 25.03
CA GLN A 109 -23.90 -5.40 24.79
C GLN A 109 -25.21 -6.07 24.36
N SER A 110 -26.34 -5.76 25.02
CA SER A 110 -27.64 -6.28 24.59
C SER A 110 -28.06 -5.79 23.19
N GLU A 111 -27.78 -4.53 22.86
CA GLU A 111 -28.04 -3.97 21.52
C GLU A 111 -27.15 -4.64 20.46
N LEU A 112 -25.88 -4.89 20.79
CA LEU A 112 -24.92 -5.61 19.96
C LEU A 112 -25.37 -7.05 19.71
N GLU A 113 -25.85 -7.78 20.72
CA GLU A 113 -26.37 -9.15 20.54
C GLU A 113 -27.54 -9.21 19.55
N ALA A 114 -28.45 -8.23 19.62
CA ALA A 114 -29.56 -8.10 18.68
C ALA A 114 -29.07 -7.84 17.25
N LYS A 115 -28.13 -6.88 17.07
CA LYS A 115 -27.51 -6.61 15.76
C LYS A 115 -26.70 -7.80 15.23
N ALA A 116 -25.95 -8.48 16.08
CA ALA A 116 -25.14 -9.65 15.73
C ALA A 116 -26.01 -10.80 15.20
N LYS A 117 -27.23 -10.96 15.73
CA LYS A 117 -28.21 -11.91 15.17
C LYS A 117 -28.58 -11.56 13.72
N ILE A 118 -28.89 -10.30 13.43
CA ILE A 118 -29.20 -9.81 12.07
C ILE A 118 -27.98 -10.00 11.16
N PHE A 119 -26.80 -9.61 11.63
CA PHE A 119 -25.53 -9.75 10.93
C PHE A 119 -25.28 -11.19 10.48
N ARG A 120 -25.38 -12.15 11.41
CA ARG A 120 -25.18 -13.58 11.11
C ARG A 120 -26.23 -14.11 10.13
N GLN A 121 -27.50 -13.73 10.30
CA GLN A 121 -28.57 -14.13 9.38
C GLN A 121 -28.33 -13.62 7.96
N CYS A 122 -27.95 -12.35 7.81
CA CYS A 122 -27.63 -11.76 6.52
C CYS A 122 -26.41 -12.44 5.89
N ARG A 123 -25.32 -12.64 6.64
CA ARG A 123 -24.13 -13.32 6.11
C ARG A 123 -24.41 -14.74 5.65
N ILE A 124 -25.27 -15.49 6.34
CA ILE A 124 -25.70 -16.81 5.88
C ILE A 124 -26.49 -16.70 4.58
N ARG A 125 -27.45 -15.77 4.49
CA ARG A 125 -28.29 -15.56 3.31
C ARG A 125 -27.49 -15.15 2.08
N TYR A 126 -26.52 -14.24 2.24
CA TYR A 126 -25.70 -13.69 1.16
C TYR A 126 -24.33 -14.38 1.03
N ALA A 127 -24.13 -15.53 1.69
CA ALA A 127 -22.85 -16.24 1.67
C ALA A 127 -22.31 -16.49 0.24
N PRO A 128 -23.12 -16.91 -0.76
CA PRO A 128 -22.62 -17.11 -2.12
C PRO A 128 -22.07 -15.83 -2.76
N ASP A 129 -22.78 -14.71 -2.60
CA ASP A 129 -22.37 -13.40 -3.15
C ASP A 129 -21.08 -12.90 -2.46
N ILE A 130 -20.98 -13.05 -1.14
CA ILE A 130 -19.79 -12.68 -0.35
C ILE A 130 -18.59 -13.55 -0.73
N LEU A 131 -18.79 -14.87 -0.92
CA LEU A 131 -17.72 -15.77 -1.35
C LEU A 131 -17.23 -15.45 -2.76
N ALA A 132 -18.12 -15.12 -3.69
CA ALA A 132 -17.75 -14.69 -5.03
C ALA A 132 -16.95 -13.37 -5.00
N LEU A 133 -17.38 -12.40 -4.20
CA LEU A 133 -16.66 -11.15 -3.98
C LEU A 133 -15.25 -11.39 -3.43
N ASN A 134 -15.11 -12.26 -2.42
CA ASN A 134 -13.81 -12.61 -1.85
C ASN A 134 -12.90 -13.28 -2.89
N ALA A 135 -13.42 -14.22 -3.68
CA ALA A 135 -12.65 -14.86 -4.75
C ALA A 135 -12.17 -13.86 -5.81
N ASN A 136 -13.03 -12.92 -6.22
CA ASN A 136 -12.65 -11.83 -7.14
C ASN A 136 -11.55 -10.96 -6.52
N SER A 137 -11.67 -10.65 -5.23
CA SER A 137 -10.70 -9.84 -4.50
C SER A 137 -9.33 -10.51 -4.36
N GLU A 138 -9.31 -11.79 -4.03
CA GLU A 138 -8.09 -12.60 -3.96
C GLU A 138 -7.42 -12.70 -5.33
N GLN A 139 -8.19 -12.96 -6.39
CA GLN A 139 -7.67 -13.01 -7.75
C GLN A 139 -7.09 -11.65 -8.18
N ALA A 140 -7.79 -10.55 -7.89
CA ALA A 140 -7.31 -9.21 -8.20
C ALA A 140 -6.03 -8.87 -7.42
N GLY A 141 -5.98 -9.22 -6.13
CA GLY A 141 -4.80 -9.07 -5.29
C GLY A 141 -3.60 -9.84 -5.82
N ARG A 142 -3.78 -11.12 -6.16
CA ARG A 142 -2.72 -11.95 -6.76
C ARG A 142 -2.24 -11.41 -8.11
N ALA A 143 -3.14 -10.97 -8.98
CA ALA A 143 -2.77 -10.37 -10.25
C ALA A 143 -1.95 -9.09 -10.07
N LYS A 144 -2.32 -8.22 -9.12
CA LYS A 144 -1.56 -7.02 -8.77
C LYS A 144 -0.17 -7.36 -8.24
N GLN A 145 -0.06 -8.35 -7.34
CA GLN A 145 1.24 -8.81 -6.81
C GLN A 145 2.14 -9.31 -7.94
N LEU A 146 1.62 -10.18 -8.81
CA LEU A 146 2.36 -10.75 -9.92
C LEU A 146 2.84 -9.66 -10.89
N ALA A 147 1.98 -8.69 -11.21
CA ALA A 147 2.34 -7.57 -12.07
C ALA A 147 3.46 -6.71 -11.47
N ALA A 148 3.37 -6.39 -10.17
CA ALA A 148 4.38 -5.60 -9.48
C ALA A 148 5.74 -6.31 -9.41
N VAL A 149 5.75 -7.59 -9.01
CA VAL A 149 6.97 -8.41 -8.97
C VAL A 149 7.61 -8.49 -10.36
N SER A 150 6.81 -8.78 -11.39
CA SER A 150 7.31 -8.87 -12.77
C SER A 150 7.88 -7.55 -13.27
N ALA A 151 7.20 -6.43 -12.97
CA ALA A 151 7.65 -5.11 -13.37
C ALA A 151 9.00 -4.74 -12.72
N ILE A 152 9.17 -5.03 -11.42
CA ILE A 152 10.44 -4.81 -10.73
C ILE A 152 11.56 -5.62 -11.36
N LEU A 153 11.34 -6.92 -11.61
CA LEU A 153 12.36 -7.79 -12.18
C LEU A 153 12.72 -7.37 -13.61
N ALA A 154 11.72 -7.09 -14.44
CA ALA A 154 11.90 -6.61 -15.81
C ALA A 154 12.67 -5.28 -15.89
N HIS A 155 12.41 -4.34 -14.98
CA HIS A 155 13.01 -3.00 -15.05
C HIS A 155 14.30 -2.82 -14.26
N ARG A 156 14.63 -3.76 -13.36
CA ARG A 156 15.76 -3.60 -12.44
C ARG A 156 16.76 -4.75 -12.45
N VAL A 157 16.36 -5.95 -12.88
CA VAL A 157 17.20 -7.15 -12.83
C VAL A 157 17.55 -7.63 -14.23
N ASP A 158 16.55 -7.94 -15.05
CA ASP A 158 16.70 -8.49 -16.39
C ASP A 158 15.60 -7.95 -17.30
N ASP A 159 15.96 -7.21 -18.36
CA ASP A 159 15.00 -6.59 -19.29
C ASP A 159 14.24 -7.59 -20.16
N SER A 160 14.69 -8.85 -20.20
CA SER A 160 13.99 -9.95 -20.83
C SER A 160 12.99 -10.66 -19.92
N TRP A 161 12.94 -10.31 -18.62
CA TRP A 161 12.05 -10.94 -17.65
C TRP A 161 10.58 -10.72 -17.98
N THR A 162 9.80 -11.80 -17.94
CA THR A 162 8.38 -11.80 -18.28
C THR A 162 7.50 -12.10 -17.07
N THR A 163 6.19 -11.89 -17.24
CA THR A 163 5.20 -12.28 -16.22
C THR A 163 5.13 -13.80 -16.03
N GLU A 164 5.49 -14.60 -17.03
CA GLU A 164 5.50 -16.06 -16.90
C GLU A 164 6.66 -16.51 -16.02
N ASP A 165 7.85 -15.92 -16.20
CA ASP A 165 9.03 -16.22 -15.38
C ASP A 165 8.76 -15.95 -13.89
N SER A 166 8.00 -14.89 -13.58
CA SER A 166 7.59 -14.57 -12.21
C SER A 166 6.68 -15.63 -11.56
N LYS A 167 5.97 -16.44 -12.34
CA LYS A 167 5.14 -17.54 -11.80
C LYS A 167 5.97 -18.75 -11.40
N ASP A 168 7.15 -18.90 -11.99
CA ASP A 168 8.08 -19.99 -11.70
C ASP A 168 9.00 -19.69 -10.50
N LEU A 169 8.89 -18.49 -9.93
CA LEU A 169 9.57 -18.13 -8.68
C LEU A 169 9.08 -18.99 -7.52
N SER A 170 9.98 -19.29 -6.58
CA SER A 170 9.57 -19.88 -5.31
C SER A 170 8.66 -18.91 -4.54
N ASP A 171 7.65 -19.43 -3.84
CA ASP A 171 6.71 -18.62 -3.04
C ASP A 171 7.44 -17.68 -2.06
N ALA A 172 8.54 -18.17 -1.46
CA ALA A 172 9.35 -17.41 -0.51
C ALA A 172 10.03 -16.21 -1.18
N LEU A 173 10.69 -16.41 -2.34
CA LEU A 173 11.35 -15.33 -3.07
C LEU A 173 10.32 -14.35 -3.65
N PHE A 174 9.23 -14.86 -4.23
CA PHE A 174 8.13 -14.05 -4.74
C PHE A 174 7.59 -13.10 -3.67
N GLN A 175 7.31 -13.64 -2.47
CA GLN A 175 6.79 -12.84 -1.36
C GLN A 175 7.78 -11.77 -0.90
N LYS A 176 9.09 -12.08 -0.87
CA LYS A 176 10.14 -11.12 -0.51
C LYS A 176 10.27 -9.98 -1.53
N ILE A 177 10.14 -10.29 -2.83
CA ILE A 177 10.13 -9.27 -3.88
C ILE A 177 8.85 -8.44 -3.83
N TRP A 178 7.71 -9.06 -3.51
CA TRP A 178 6.47 -8.33 -3.30
C TRP A 178 6.56 -7.36 -2.12
N GLU A 179 7.10 -7.79 -0.97
CA GLU A 179 7.37 -6.92 0.18
C GLU A 179 8.27 -5.73 -0.23
N PHE A 180 9.34 -6.00 -0.97
CA PHE A 180 10.20 -4.95 -1.53
C PHE A 180 9.44 -3.97 -2.43
N ALA A 181 8.57 -4.48 -3.31
CA ALA A 181 7.75 -3.63 -4.18
C ALA A 181 6.76 -2.77 -3.39
N GLN A 182 6.22 -3.28 -2.27
CA GLN A 182 5.35 -2.50 -1.38
C GLN A 182 6.11 -1.34 -0.72
N ASP A 183 7.32 -1.58 -0.20
CA ASP A 183 8.18 -0.54 0.38
C ASP A 183 8.44 0.59 -0.65
N GLU A 184 8.67 0.22 -1.92
CA GLU A 184 8.89 1.16 -3.01
C GLU A 184 7.60 1.90 -3.41
N MET A 185 6.42 1.26 -3.34
CA MET A 185 5.14 1.91 -3.63
C MET A 185 4.73 2.92 -2.57
N THR A 186 5.04 2.69 -1.30
CA THR A 186 4.73 3.61 -0.20
C THR A 186 5.75 4.73 -0.06
N GLY A 187 6.95 4.56 -0.63
CA GLY A 187 8.07 5.49 -0.45
C GLY A 187 8.67 5.42 0.96
N GLU A 188 8.31 4.41 1.76
CA GLU A 188 8.81 4.19 3.12
C GLU A 188 10.15 3.47 3.16
N ALA A 189 10.77 3.22 2.01
CA ALA A 189 12.13 2.70 1.95
C ALA A 189 13.11 3.68 2.59
N GLU A 190 13.32 3.57 3.90
CA GLU A 190 14.41 4.26 4.57
C GLU A 190 15.71 3.72 3.94
N PRO A 191 16.55 4.59 3.37
CA PRO A 191 17.83 4.15 2.88
C PRO A 191 18.60 3.60 4.08
N GLU A 192 18.96 2.32 4.05
CA GLU A 192 19.83 1.75 5.08
C GLU A 192 21.05 2.65 5.18
N LYS A 193 21.22 3.29 6.34
CA LYS A 193 22.35 4.18 6.57
C LYS A 193 23.60 3.33 6.36
N PRO A 194 24.51 3.71 5.44
CA PRO A 194 25.73 2.95 5.24
C PRO A 194 26.44 2.83 6.59
N THR A 195 26.63 1.61 7.06
CA THR A 195 27.35 1.34 8.31
C THR A 195 28.78 1.87 8.17
N ALA A 196 29.27 2.51 9.23
CA ALA A 196 30.52 3.27 9.25
C ALA A 196 31.77 2.46 8.85
N GLU A 197 31.70 1.12 8.83
CA GLU A 197 32.77 0.26 8.32
C GLU A 197 33.06 0.45 6.83
N THR A 198 32.11 0.94 6.04
CA THR A 198 32.28 1.15 4.59
C THR A 198 32.93 2.50 4.23
N VAL A 199 33.05 3.42 5.20
CA VAL A 199 33.54 4.80 4.98
C VAL A 199 34.97 5.02 5.51
N GLY A 200 35.49 4.12 6.35
CA GLY A 200 36.74 4.33 7.09
C GLY A 200 38.07 4.16 6.34
N LYS A 201 38.10 4.00 5.01
CA LYS A 201 39.37 3.72 4.27
C LYS A 201 39.72 4.65 3.12
N GLN A 202 39.05 5.79 2.94
CA GLN A 202 39.49 6.78 1.95
C GLN A 202 39.72 8.17 2.55
N LEU A 203 41.00 8.39 2.84
CA LEU A 203 41.78 9.61 2.61
C LEU A 203 41.45 10.83 3.50
N GLU A 204 42.25 10.94 4.56
CA GLU A 204 42.87 12.21 4.94
C GLU A 204 43.62 12.77 3.73
N GLU A 205 42.97 13.60 2.92
CA GLU A 205 43.68 14.56 2.07
C GLU A 205 43.12 15.96 2.34
N LYS A 206 43.94 16.70 3.09
CA LYS A 206 43.80 18.10 3.46
C LYS A 206 43.78 18.94 2.18
N SER A 207 42.62 19.46 1.78
CA SER A 207 42.55 20.59 0.85
C SER A 207 41.99 21.82 1.58
N GLU A 208 42.89 22.72 1.97
CA GLU A 208 42.54 24.11 2.24
C GLU A 208 42.13 24.76 0.91
N ASN A 209 40.93 25.32 0.83
CA ASN A 209 40.61 26.34 -0.16
C ASN A 209 39.65 27.38 0.42
N PRO A 210 39.85 28.67 0.11
CA PRO A 210 39.16 29.78 0.75
C PRO A 210 37.73 29.97 0.25
N SER A 211 36.88 30.35 1.20
CA SER A 211 35.51 30.81 1.02
C SER A 211 35.47 32.19 0.36
N THR A 212 34.89 32.27 -0.83
CA THR A 212 34.37 33.51 -1.43
C THR A 212 33.13 33.18 -2.25
N GLY A 213 31.95 33.38 -1.66
CA GLY A 213 30.66 33.27 -2.36
C GLY A 213 29.60 34.04 -1.60
N GLU A 214 29.30 35.24 -2.08
CA GLU A 214 28.33 36.18 -1.53
C GLU A 214 26.90 35.63 -1.57
N SER A 215 26.13 35.97 -0.54
CA SER A 215 24.71 35.64 -0.37
C SER A 215 23.87 36.34 -1.45
N SER A 216 23.22 35.56 -2.31
CA SER A 216 22.19 36.07 -3.23
C SER A 216 20.83 36.08 -2.50
N THR A 217 20.34 37.27 -2.17
CA THR A 217 18.98 37.53 -1.70
C THR A 217 18.05 37.67 -2.90
N GLY A 218 17.38 36.58 -3.28
CA GLY A 218 16.32 36.61 -4.28
C GLY A 218 15.02 37.15 -3.67
N GLU A 219 14.68 38.40 -3.96
CA GLU A 219 13.34 38.95 -3.76
C GLU A 219 12.37 38.30 -4.76
N SER A 220 11.38 37.57 -4.24
CA SER A 220 10.29 36.98 -5.01
C SER A 220 9.18 38.02 -5.19
N SER A 221 9.15 38.71 -6.33
CA SER A 221 8.01 39.55 -6.69
C SER A 221 6.87 38.70 -7.24
N THR A 222 5.79 38.72 -6.46
CA THR A 222 4.43 38.29 -6.79
C THR A 222 3.96 38.87 -8.12
N THR A 223 3.70 38.03 -9.10
CA THR A 223 2.82 38.35 -10.24
C THR A 223 1.53 37.56 -10.08
N GLY A 224 0.50 38.25 -9.58
CA GLY A 224 -0.87 37.75 -9.57
C GLY A 224 -1.38 37.64 -10.99
N GLN A 225 -1.77 36.42 -11.37
CA GLN A 225 -2.44 36.16 -12.64
C GLN A 225 -3.96 36.28 -12.40
N GLU A 226 -4.57 37.35 -12.91
CA GLU A 226 -6.02 37.55 -12.86
C GLU A 226 -6.72 36.50 -13.73
N ILE A 227 -7.68 35.80 -13.13
CA ILE A 227 -8.58 34.88 -13.82
C ILE A 227 -9.77 35.70 -14.35
N PRO A 228 -10.07 35.70 -15.67
CA PRO A 228 -11.24 36.39 -16.18
C PRO A 228 -12.53 35.70 -15.74
N ALA A 229 -13.48 36.52 -15.27
CA ALA A 229 -14.81 36.10 -14.87
C ALA A 229 -15.59 35.49 -16.05
N LEU A 230 -16.14 34.30 -15.85
CA LEU A 230 -17.16 33.73 -16.74
C LEU A 230 -18.45 34.56 -16.62
N ALA A 231 -18.88 35.13 -17.75
CA ALA A 231 -20.21 35.70 -17.89
C ALA A 231 -21.25 34.58 -17.98
N VAL A 232 -22.34 34.75 -17.24
CA VAL A 232 -23.55 33.90 -17.19
C VAL A 232 -24.36 34.03 -18.47
#